data_AF-A0A849EDY8-F1
#
_entry.id   AF-A0A849EDY8-F1
#
_cell.length_a   1.000
_cell.length_b   1.000
_cell.length_c   1.000
_cell.angle_alpha   90.00
_cell.angle_beta   90.00
_cell.angle_gamma   90.00
#
_symmetry.space_group_name_H-M   'P 1'
#
loop_
_entity.id
_entity.type
_entity.pdbx_description
1 polymer ?
#
loop_
_entity_poly.entity_id
_entity_poly.type
_entity_poly.pdbx_seq_one_letter_code
_entity_poly.pdbx_strand_id
1 'polypeptide(L)'
;MMQFAGNGVVTVRLVPGSDRKSLFIRLQVANGWHVNSHAPLEDYLVATKLDIAGSKAANPATVSYPEPETKKLAFNEKPMALLENQVEITARFDEAITGPVEAQLQIQACSEEICLLPETLKLRFAMPPAS
;
A
#
# COMPACT_ATOMS: atom_id res chain seq x y z
N MET A 1 -7.38 8.96 8.44
CA MET A 1 -7.77 9.52 7.13
C MET A 1 -8.09 8.35 6.20
N MET A 2 -9.12 8.46 5.37
CA MET A 2 -9.48 7.48 4.35
C MET A 2 -9.35 8.12 2.96
N GLN A 3 -8.77 7.39 2.01
CA GLN A 3 -8.72 7.75 0.59
C GLN A 3 -9.22 6.58 -0.26
N PHE A 4 -9.48 6.84 -1.54
CA PHE A 4 -10.00 5.86 -2.50
C PHE A 4 -9.10 5.84 -3.74
N ALA A 5 -9.03 4.68 -4.38
CA ALA A 5 -8.35 4.48 -5.67
C ALA A 5 -9.09 3.40 -6.48
N GLY A 6 -8.75 3.28 -7.76
CA GLY A 6 -9.31 2.30 -8.68
C GLY A 6 -10.82 2.49 -8.85
N ASN A 7 -11.28 3.72 -9.10
CA ASN A 7 -12.71 4.05 -9.14
C ASN A 7 -13.48 3.64 -7.86
N GLY A 8 -12.81 3.60 -6.71
CA GLY A 8 -13.40 3.28 -5.42
C GLY A 8 -13.37 1.81 -5.02
N VAL A 9 -12.81 0.92 -5.85
CA VAL A 9 -12.67 -0.51 -5.53
C VAL A 9 -11.54 -0.77 -4.52
N VAL A 10 -10.66 0.21 -4.29
CA VAL A 10 -9.65 0.19 -3.23
C VAL A 10 -9.90 1.35 -2.28
N THR A 11 -10.06 1.06 -0.99
CA THR A 11 -10.03 2.08 0.07
C THR A 11 -8.72 2.00 0.83
N VAL A 12 -8.14 3.13 1.20
CA VAL A 12 -6.85 3.23 1.89
C VAL A 12 -7.03 3.96 3.21
N ARG A 13 -6.60 3.36 4.32
CA ARG A 13 -6.60 3.97 5.65
C ARG A 13 -5.21 3.97 6.26
N LEU A 14 -4.86 5.08 6.90
CA LEU A 14 -3.63 5.23 7.68
C LEU A 14 -3.93 5.03 9.16
N VAL A 15 -3.24 4.09 9.80
CA VAL A 15 -3.40 3.75 11.22
C VAL A 15 -2.03 3.83 11.91
N PRO A 16 -1.82 4.77 12.85
CA PRO A 16 -0.57 4.80 13.62
C PRO A 16 -0.50 3.63 14.59
N GLY A 17 0.70 3.09 14.79
CA GLY A 17 0.99 2.17 15.89
C GLY A 17 1.05 2.90 17.23
N SER A 18 0.69 2.19 18.30
CA SER A 18 0.79 2.70 19.67
C SER A 18 2.22 3.00 20.10
N ASP A 19 3.21 2.37 19.46
CA ASP A 19 4.64 2.60 19.69
C ASP A 19 5.14 3.94 19.12
N ARG A 20 4.28 4.67 18.38
CA ARG A 20 4.62 5.88 17.62
C ARG A 20 5.78 5.69 16.63
N LYS A 21 6.19 4.47 16.37
CA LYS A 21 7.28 4.08 15.45
C LYS A 21 6.76 3.25 14.29
N SER A 22 5.47 2.96 14.25
CA SER A 22 4.84 2.19 13.19
C SER A 22 3.69 2.98 12.56
N LEU A 23 3.53 2.86 11.25
CA LEU A 23 2.38 3.33 10.50
C LEU A 23 1.88 2.17 9.63
N PHE A 24 0.61 1.80 9.79
CA PHE A 24 -0.05 0.78 8.98
C PHE A 24 -0.86 1.46 7.89
N ILE A 25 -0.62 1.06 6.65
CA ILE A 25 -1.34 1.49 5.45
C ILE A 25 -2.25 0.32 5.07
N ARG A 26 -3.51 0.40 5.47
CA ARG A 26 -4.52 -0.63 5.26
C ARG A 26 -5.28 -0.36 3.97
N LEU A 27 -5.16 -1.26 3.02
CA LEU A 27 -5.95 -1.28 1.80
C LEU A 27 -7.07 -2.31 1.99
N GLN A 28 -8.30 -1.89 1.75
CA GLN A 28 -9.40 -2.82 1.51
C GLN A 28 -9.65 -2.84 0.01
N VAL A 29 -9.37 -3.98 -0.61
CA VAL A 29 -9.64 -4.28 -2.02
C VAL A 29 -11.01 -4.96 -2.10
N ALA A 30 -11.86 -4.51 -3.02
CA ALA A 30 -13.18 -5.08 -3.23
C ALA A 30 -13.08 -6.52 -3.74
N ASN A 31 -14.10 -7.34 -3.46
CA ASN A 31 -14.15 -8.71 -3.95
C ASN A 31 -14.10 -8.75 -5.49
N GLY A 32 -13.35 -9.70 -6.06
CA GLY A 32 -13.09 -9.79 -7.51
C GLY A 32 -12.03 -8.82 -8.04
N TRP A 33 -11.40 -8.02 -7.16
CA TRP A 33 -10.31 -7.12 -7.50
C TRP A 33 -9.03 -7.48 -6.76
N HIS A 34 -7.90 -7.08 -7.34
CA HIS A 34 -6.56 -7.24 -6.79
C HIS A 34 -5.67 -6.04 -7.13
N VAL A 35 -4.54 -5.95 -6.43
CA VAL A 35 -3.37 -5.17 -6.85
C VAL A 35 -2.18 -6.11 -6.98
N ASN A 36 -1.19 -5.77 -7.81
CA ASN A 36 0.04 -6.56 -7.86
C ASN A 36 0.82 -6.44 -6.54
N SER A 37 1.64 -7.43 -6.23
CA SER A 37 2.54 -7.37 -5.07
C SER A 37 3.60 -6.26 -5.20
N HIS A 38 4.38 -6.06 -4.13
CA HIS A 38 5.52 -5.14 -4.16
C HIS A 38 6.71 -5.66 -4.99
N ALA A 39 6.71 -6.97 -5.28
CA ALA A 39 7.69 -7.64 -6.12
C ALA A 39 6.95 -8.51 -7.15
N PRO A 40 6.32 -7.88 -8.17
CA PRO A 40 5.64 -8.62 -9.23
C PRO A 40 6.60 -9.59 -9.92
N LEU A 41 6.06 -10.69 -10.45
CA LEU A 41 6.85 -11.72 -11.11
C LEU A 41 7.35 -11.28 -12.50
N GLU A 42 6.77 -10.23 -13.06
CA GLU A 42 7.11 -9.67 -14.37
C GLU A 42 7.30 -8.15 -14.25
N ASP A 43 8.29 -7.62 -14.96
CA ASP A 43 8.77 -6.24 -14.83
C ASP A 43 7.84 -5.16 -15.40
N TYR A 44 6.98 -5.54 -16.36
CA TYR A 44 5.98 -4.65 -16.94
C TYR A 44 4.76 -4.45 -16.03
N LEU A 45 4.62 -5.21 -14.94
CA LEU A 45 3.52 -5.06 -13.99
C LEU A 45 3.77 -3.90 -13.03
N VAL A 46 2.75 -3.08 -12.79
CA VAL A 46 2.85 -1.98 -11.82
C VAL A 46 2.83 -2.55 -10.41
N ALA A 47 3.97 -2.46 -9.72
CA ALA A 47 4.12 -2.90 -8.33
C ALA A 47 3.31 -2.03 -7.35
N THR A 48 2.76 -2.65 -6.31
CA THR A 48 2.28 -1.91 -5.14
C THR A 48 3.49 -1.37 -4.38
N LYS A 49 3.67 -0.05 -4.40
CA LYS A 49 4.87 0.59 -3.85
C LYS A 49 4.51 1.74 -2.92
N LEU A 50 5.04 1.68 -1.70
CA LEU A 50 4.98 2.76 -0.73
C LEU A 50 6.34 3.46 -0.64
N ASP A 51 6.38 4.71 -1.07
CA ASP A 51 7.52 5.61 -0.89
C ASP A 51 7.21 6.58 0.25
N ILE A 52 8.04 6.60 1.29
CA ILE A 52 7.84 7.47 2.46
C ILE A 52 8.82 8.63 2.38
N ALA A 53 8.29 9.85 2.47
CA ALA A 53 9.06 11.08 2.52
C ALA A 53 8.56 11.94 3.68
N GLY A 54 9.41 12.30 4.64
CA GLY A 54 8.95 13.04 5.81
C GLY A 54 10.11 13.40 6.72
N SER A 55 9.83 14.10 7.82
CA SER A 55 10.79 14.71 8.77
C SER A 55 12.08 13.90 9.00
N LYS A 56 13.20 14.50 9.46
CA LYS A 56 14.47 13.78 9.76
C LYS A 56 14.31 12.42 10.51
N ALA A 57 13.23 12.24 11.28
CA ALA A 57 12.86 10.99 11.96
C ALA A 57 12.22 9.89 11.07
N ALA A 58 11.83 10.22 9.83
CA ALA A 58 11.18 9.32 8.88
C ALA A 58 12.18 8.55 8.00
N ASN A 59 13.48 8.77 8.21
CA ASN A 59 14.53 8.12 7.43
C ASN A 59 15.63 7.58 8.36
N PRO A 60 15.87 6.25 8.37
CA PRO A 60 15.24 5.23 7.53
C PRO A 60 13.89 4.73 8.08
N ALA A 61 12.94 4.52 7.17
CA ALA A 61 11.76 3.72 7.43
C ALA A 61 11.89 2.38 6.70
N THR A 62 11.74 1.26 7.42
CA THR A 62 11.65 -0.07 6.81
C THR A 62 10.19 -0.33 6.43
N VAL A 63 9.95 -0.64 5.15
CA VAL A 63 8.62 -0.99 4.65
C VAL A 63 8.52 -2.50 4.47
N SER A 64 7.50 -3.11 5.05
CA SER A 64 7.12 -4.50 4.81
C SER A 64 5.72 -4.61 4.21
N TYR A 65 5.55 -5.62 3.38
CA TYR A 65 4.32 -5.94 2.67
C TYR A 65 3.85 -7.32 3.12
N PRO A 66 2.54 -7.62 3.04
CA PRO A 66 2.05 -8.97 3.32
C PRO A 66 2.51 -9.93 2.23
N GLU A 67 2.51 -11.22 2.56
CA GLU A 67 2.81 -12.28 1.59
C GLU A 67 1.74 -12.27 0.47
N PRO A 68 2.14 -12.25 -0.81
CA PRO A 68 1.19 -12.27 -1.91
C PRO A 68 0.69 -13.68 -2.23
N GLU A 69 -0.52 -13.75 -2.77
CA GLU A 69 -1.05 -14.97 -3.36
C GLU A 69 -0.54 -15.09 -4.80
N THR A 70 0.03 -16.25 -5.14
CA THR A 70 0.40 -16.52 -6.54
C THR A 70 -0.77 -17.16 -7.27
N LYS A 71 -1.30 -16.50 -8.30
CA LYS A 71 -2.44 -16.99 -9.10
C LYS A 71 -2.14 -16.92 -10.59
N LYS A 72 -2.63 -17.92 -11.33
CA LYS A 72 -2.74 -17.83 -12.79
C LYS A 72 -4.11 -17.28 -13.13
N LEU A 73 -4.15 -16.08 -13.69
CA LEU A 73 -5.39 -15.44 -14.11
C LEU A 73 -5.70 -15.79 -15.57
N ALA A 74 -6.97 -15.80 -15.95
CA ALA A 74 -7.39 -16.22 -17.29
C ALA A 74 -6.78 -15.36 -18.41
N PHE A 75 -6.53 -14.07 -18.13
CA PHE A 75 -5.99 -13.11 -19.08
C PHE A 75 -4.45 -13.08 -19.15
N ASN A 76 -3.75 -13.82 -18.28
CA ASN A 76 -2.29 -13.85 -18.26
C ASN A 76 -1.77 -15.29 -18.35
N GLU A 77 -0.81 -15.53 -19.25
CA GLU A 77 -0.27 -16.87 -19.45
C GLU A 77 0.58 -17.34 -18.26
N LYS A 78 1.21 -16.38 -17.57
CA LYS A 78 2.10 -16.62 -16.44
C LYS A 78 1.40 -16.38 -15.09
N PRO A 79 1.82 -17.06 -14.02
CA PRO A 79 1.39 -16.74 -12.67
C PRO A 79 1.73 -15.29 -12.30
N MET A 80 0.92 -14.70 -11.43
CA MET A 80 1.08 -13.35 -10.91
C MET A 80 1.06 -13.39 -9.39
N ALA A 81 1.87 -12.55 -8.75
CA ALA A 81 1.88 -12.36 -7.30
C ALA A 81 0.93 -11.19 -6.95
N LEU A 82 -0.19 -11.50 -6.30
CA LEU A 82 -1.32 -10.60 -6.11
C LEU A 82 -1.61 -10.35 -4.63
N LEU A 83 -2.19 -9.18 -4.35
CA LEU A 83 -2.70 -8.80 -3.03
C LEU A 83 -4.21 -8.52 -3.16
N GLU A 84 -5.00 -9.18 -2.32
CA GLU A 84 -6.46 -9.18 -2.39
C GLU A 84 -7.08 -8.93 -1.02
N ASN A 85 -8.40 -8.65 -1.00
CA ASN A 85 -9.20 -8.50 0.21
C ASN A 85 -8.64 -7.43 1.16
N GLN A 86 -7.94 -7.83 2.23
CA GLN A 86 -7.34 -6.94 3.20
C GLN A 86 -5.82 -7.00 3.11
N VAL A 87 -5.21 -5.86 2.79
CA VAL A 87 -3.76 -5.73 2.60
C VAL A 87 -3.25 -4.72 3.60
N GLU A 88 -2.26 -5.10 4.42
CA GLU A 88 -1.64 -4.20 5.40
C GLU A 88 -0.15 -4.03 5.10
N ILE A 89 0.22 -2.85 4.61
CA ILE A 89 1.63 -2.45 4.43
C ILE A 89 2.08 -1.78 5.73
N THR A 90 3.22 -2.20 6.27
CA THR A 90 3.75 -1.64 7.51
C THR A 90 4.98 -0.80 7.20
N ALA A 91 4.97 0.44 7.67
CA ALA A 91 6.13 1.31 7.71
C ALA A 91 6.64 1.41 9.15
N ARG A 92 7.89 0.99 9.39
CA ARG A 92 8.53 1.05 10.70
C ARG A 92 9.68 2.04 10.69
N PHE A 93 9.66 2.98 11.62
CA PHE A 93 10.61 4.07 11.77
C PHE A 93 11.58 3.78 12.91
N ASP A 94 12.84 4.13 12.74
CA ASP A 94 13.86 3.96 13.78
C ASP A 94 13.58 4.83 15.02
N GLU A 95 13.10 6.05 14.77
CA GLU A 95 12.72 7.02 15.79
C GLU A 95 11.19 7.20 15.87
N ALA A 96 10.72 7.73 16.99
CA ALA A 96 9.31 8.03 17.15
C ALA A 96 8.88 9.15 16.19
N ILE A 97 7.72 8.97 15.55
CA ILE A 97 7.09 9.96 14.71
C ILE A 97 6.65 11.15 15.58
N THR A 98 7.29 12.29 15.39
CA THR A 98 7.02 13.54 16.13
C THR A 98 6.37 14.62 15.28
N GLY A 99 6.38 14.47 13.95
CA GLY A 99 5.82 15.42 13.00
C GLY A 99 4.94 14.76 11.94
N PRO A 100 4.47 15.52 10.94
CA PRO A 100 3.72 14.97 9.82
C PRO A 100 4.61 14.02 8.99
N VAL A 101 4.01 12.92 8.56
CA VAL A 101 4.56 11.96 7.61
C VAL A 101 3.84 12.15 6.28
N GLU A 102 4.60 12.26 5.20
CA GLU A 102 4.09 12.20 3.84
C GLU A 102 4.52 10.87 3.21
N ALA A 103 3.66 10.32 2.37
CA ALA A 103 3.97 9.10 1.64
C ALA A 103 3.25 9.11 0.29
N GLN A 104 3.79 8.36 -0.65
CA GLN A 104 3.19 8.10 -1.94
C GLN A 104 2.96 6.61 -2.06
N LEU A 105 1.70 6.23 -2.24
CA LEU A 105 1.32 4.84 -2.49
C LEU A 105 0.93 4.71 -3.95
N GLN A 106 1.77 4.03 -4.73
CA GLN A 106 1.47 3.65 -6.10
C GLN A 106 0.80 2.28 -6.12
N ILE A 107 -0.33 2.18 -6.81
CA ILE A 107 -1.04 0.93 -7.04
C ILE A 107 -1.65 0.89 -8.45
N GLN A 108 -2.02 -0.30 -8.89
CA GLN A 108 -2.91 -0.50 -10.03
C GLN A 108 -3.95 -1.54 -9.63
N ALA A 109 -5.22 -1.15 -9.64
CA ALA A 109 -6.33 -2.06 -9.37
C ALA A 109 -6.71 -2.81 -10.66
N CYS A 110 -6.76 -4.14 -10.57
CA CYS A 110 -7.12 -5.02 -11.66
C CYS A 110 -8.19 -6.02 -11.21
N SER A 111 -9.01 -6.45 -12.14
CA SER A 111 -9.96 -7.56 -12.00
C SER A 111 -9.48 -8.74 -12.85
N GLU A 112 -10.32 -9.76 -13.02
CA GLU A 112 -10.03 -10.86 -13.95
C GLU A 112 -10.21 -10.49 -15.44
N GLU A 113 -10.73 -9.30 -15.75
CA GLU A 113 -11.04 -8.89 -17.12
C GLU A 113 -10.27 -7.64 -17.56
N ILE A 114 -10.10 -6.70 -16.63
CA ILE A 114 -9.52 -5.39 -16.91
C ILE A 114 -8.58 -4.93 -15.81
N CYS A 115 -7.58 -4.13 -16.20
CA CYS A 115 -6.81 -3.29 -15.30
C CYS A 115 -7.23 -1.82 -15.47
N LEU A 116 -7.43 -1.14 -14.35
CA LEU A 116 -7.62 0.30 -14.35
C LEU A 116 -6.27 1.01 -14.57
N LEU A 117 -6.33 2.32 -14.80
CA LEU A 117 -5.11 3.12 -14.86
C LEU A 117 -4.36 3.06 -13.53
N PRO A 118 -3.02 3.05 -13.54
CA PRO A 118 -2.24 3.20 -12.33
C PRO A 118 -2.54 4.52 -11.62
N GLU A 119 -2.54 4.49 -10.30
CA GLU A 119 -2.80 5.65 -9.45
C GLU A 119 -1.70 5.79 -8.40
N THR A 120 -1.31 7.05 -8.12
CA THR A 120 -0.41 7.38 -7.00
C THR A 120 -1.15 8.24 -6.00
N LEU A 121 -1.45 7.67 -4.83
CA LEU A 121 -2.10 8.36 -3.73
C LEU A 121 -1.07 9.12 -2.89
N LYS A 122 -1.30 10.43 -2.72
CA LYS A 122 -0.54 11.26 -1.77
C LYS A 122 -1.16 11.14 -0.39
N LEU A 123 -0.43 10.48 0.49
CA LEU A 123 -0.83 10.17 1.85
C LEU A 123 -0.16 11.16 2.79
N ARG A 124 -0.94 11.74 3.70
CA ARG A 124 -0.42 12.61 4.76
C ARG A 124 -1.04 12.21 6.09
N PHE A 125 -0.20 12.09 7.10
CA PHE A 125 -0.61 11.70 8.44
C PHE A 125 0.13 12.52 9.48
N ALA A 126 -0.53 12.84 10.59
CA ALA A 126 0.08 13.46 11.75
C ALA A 126 -0.29 12.63 12.98
N MET A 127 0.69 12.37 13.84
CA MET A 127 0.45 11.67 15.10
C MET A 127 -0.54 12.45 15.97
N PRO A 128 -1.51 11.77 16.60
CA PRO A 128 -2.28 12.37 17.68
C PRO A 128 -1.34 12.88 18.79
N PRO A 129 -1.72 13.94 19.52
CA PRO A 129 -0.95 14.41 20.68
C PRO A 129 -0.77 13.28 21.70
N ALA A 130 0.42 13.22 22.31
CA ALA A 130 0.66 12.30 23.42
C ALA A 130 -0.26 12.69 24.58
N SER A 131 -0.98 11.71 25.13
CA SER A 131 -1.75 11.86 26.37
C SER A 131 -0.85 11.91 27.58
#